data_AF-A0A2V6XBH2-F1
#
_entry.id   AF-A0A2V6XBH2-F1
#
_cell.length_a   1.000
_cell.length_b   1.000
_cell.length_c   1.000
_cell.angle_alpha   90.00
_cell.angle_beta   90.00
_cell.angle_gamma   90.00
#
_symmetry.space_group_name_H-M   'P 1'
#
loop_
_entity.id
_entity.type
_entity.pdbx_description
1 polymer ?
#
loop_
_entity_poly.entity_id
_entity_poly.type
_entity_poly.pdbx_seq_one_letter_code
_entity_poly.pdbx_strand_id
1 'polypeptide(L)'
;MPSNARAATVFVAVVALLIALPFVGGDYYIYLFALVFINVILAASLRPSLTCGQLNIGHSAFMCIGAYTSALLAKNLGVPFEVSLLCGALLAAV
;
A
#
# COMPACT_ATOMS: atom_id res chain seq x y z
N MET A 1 -8.95 -25.11 23.66
CA MET A 1 -8.28 -24.56 22.46
C MET A 1 -8.27 -23.01 22.50
N PRO A 2 -7.38 -22.32 23.27
CA PRO A 2 -7.36 -20.84 23.35
C PRO A 2 -5.96 -20.22 23.08
N SER A 3 -5.47 -20.27 21.83
CA SER A 3 -4.16 -19.69 21.44
C SER A 3 -4.24 -18.42 20.57
N ASN A 4 -5.46 -18.00 20.22
CA ASN A 4 -5.78 -16.94 19.25
C ASN A 4 -6.02 -15.56 19.88
N ALA A 5 -6.29 -15.48 21.19
CA ALA A 5 -6.52 -14.20 21.87
C ALA A 5 -5.25 -13.33 21.93
N ARG A 6 -4.07 -13.93 22.14
CA ARG A 6 -2.78 -13.19 22.18
C ARG A 6 -2.40 -12.66 20.81
N ALA A 7 -2.61 -13.44 19.74
CA ALA A 7 -2.38 -13.01 18.36
C ALA A 7 -3.32 -11.86 17.97
N ALA A 8 -4.59 -11.91 18.37
CA ALA A 8 -5.54 -10.83 18.14
C ALA A 8 -5.15 -9.55 18.90
N THR A 9 -4.72 -9.65 20.17
CA THR A 9 -4.25 -8.49 20.94
C THR A 9 -3.00 -7.86 20.33
N VAL A 10 -2.03 -8.67 19.87
CA VAL A 10 -0.83 -8.15 19.19
C VAL A 10 -1.19 -7.49 17.87
N PHE A 11 -2.10 -8.09 17.09
CA PHE A 11 -2.56 -7.51 15.83
C PHE A 11 -3.26 -6.15 16.06
N VAL A 12 -4.14 -6.06 17.05
CA VAL A 12 -4.82 -4.81 17.42
C VAL A 12 -3.83 -3.77 17.95
N ALA A 13 -2.84 -4.16 18.74
CA ALA A 13 -1.81 -3.24 19.26
C ALA A 13 -0.92 -2.68 18.14
N VAL A 14 -0.57 -3.50 17.14
CA VAL A 14 0.20 -3.07 15.97
C VAL A 14 -0.61 -2.11 15.10
N VAL A 15 -1.90 -2.41 14.88
CA VAL A 15 -2.80 -1.52 14.12
C VAL A 15 -3.01 -0.18 14.86
N ALA A 16 -3.19 -0.21 16.18
CA ALA A 16 -3.33 1.00 16.99
C ALA A 16 -2.05 1.86 16.98
N LEU A 17 -0.87 1.23 17.06
CA LEU A 17 0.42 1.91 16.93
C LEU A 17 0.56 2.58 15.55
N LEU A 18 0.17 1.87 14.48
CA LEU A 18 0.23 2.38 13.11
C LEU A 18 -0.73 3.55 12.86
N ILE A 19 -1.88 3.61 13.55
CA ILE A 19 -2.83 4.72 13.48
C ILE A 19 -2.37 5.94 14.30
N ALA A 20 -1.67 5.72 15.41
CA ALA A 20 -1.13 6.80 16.24
C ALA A 20 0.09 7.49 15.60
N LEU A 21 0.81 6.77 14.73
CA LEU A 21 2.04 7.25 14.12
C LEU A 21 1.91 8.45 13.15
N PRO A 22 0.88 8.56 12.28
CA PRO A 22 0.70 9.74 11.42
C PRO A 22 0.49 11.04 12.19
N PHE A 23 0.15 11.00 13.48
CA PHE A 23 0.00 12.20 14.32
C PHE A 23 1.31 12.76 14.89
N VAL A 24 2.43 12.03 14.76
CA VAL A 24 3.72 12.40 15.39
C VAL A 24 4.86 12.53 14.38
N GLY A 25 4.78 11.87 13.21
CA GLY A 25 5.86 11.86 12.21
C GLY A 25 5.68 12.92 11.12
N GLY A 26 6.70 13.76 10.88
CA GLY A 26 6.72 14.70 9.75
C GLY A 26 6.62 14.02 8.37
N ASP A 27 6.44 14.80 7.30
CA ASP A 27 6.12 14.34 5.93
C ASP A 27 6.96 13.16 5.43
N TYR A 28 8.23 13.09 5.83
CA TYR A 28 9.13 11.98 5.49
C TYR A 28 8.66 10.63 6.04
N TYR A 29 8.25 10.57 7.31
CA TYR A 29 7.77 9.34 7.93
C TYR A 29 6.43 8.93 7.31
N ILE A 30 5.52 9.87 7.07
CA ILE A 30 4.24 9.61 6.41
C ILE A 30 4.47 8.98 5.03
N TYR A 31 5.41 9.50 4.24
CA TYR A 31 5.79 8.92 2.95
C TYR A 31 6.37 7.50 3.10
N LEU A 32 7.31 7.28 4.03
CA LEU A 32 7.86 5.93 4.25
C LEU A 32 6.79 4.93 4.69
N PHE A 33 5.88 5.32 5.58
CA PHE A 33 4.77 4.47 6.00
C PHE A 33 3.84 4.16 4.83
N ALA A 34 3.49 5.16 4.01
CA ALA A 34 2.71 4.93 2.80
C ALA A 34 3.41 3.91 1.88
N LEU A 35 4.71 4.05 1.66
CA LEU A 35 5.49 3.10 0.85
C LEU A 35 5.46 1.68 1.44
N VAL A 36 5.64 1.54 2.75
CA VAL A 36 5.57 0.26 3.45
C VAL A 36 4.18 -0.37 3.30
N PHE A 37 3.10 0.41 3.53
CA PHE A 37 1.73 -0.08 3.41
C PHE A 37 1.38 -0.55 2.00
N ILE A 38 1.75 0.22 0.98
CA ILE A 38 1.49 -0.17 -0.41
C ILE A 38 2.23 -1.49 -0.73
N ASN A 39 3.47 -1.65 -0.27
CA ASN A 39 4.22 -2.91 -0.44
C ASN A 39 3.62 -4.08 0.35
N VAL A 40 3.06 -3.84 1.54
CA VAL A 40 2.36 -4.87 2.31
C VAL A 40 1.09 -5.32 1.60
N ILE A 41 0.31 -4.39 1.04
CA ILE A 41 -0.88 -4.70 0.24
C ILE A 41 -0.49 -5.52 -1.00
N LEU A 42 0.58 -5.11 -1.69
CA LEU A 42 1.14 -5.85 -2.84
C LEU A 42 1.51 -7.29 -2.45
N ALA A 43 2.32 -7.46 -1.40
CA ALA A 43 2.74 -8.78 -0.93
C ALA A 43 1.55 -9.64 -0.47
N ALA A 44 0.52 -9.04 0.15
CA ALA A 44 -0.70 -9.72 0.55
C ALA A 44 -1.50 -10.19 -0.67
N SER A 45 -1.63 -9.37 -1.71
CA SER A 45 -2.33 -9.74 -2.94
C SER A 45 -1.57 -10.77 -3.77
N LEU A 46 -0.24 -10.79 -3.68
CA LEU A 46 0.62 -11.71 -4.43
C LEU A 46 0.69 -13.10 -3.78
N ARG A 47 0.56 -13.20 -2.46
CA ARG A 47 0.63 -14.47 -1.69
C ARG A 47 -0.29 -15.59 -2.24
N PRO A 48 -1.57 -15.34 -2.59
CA PRO A 48 -2.42 -16.34 -3.22
C PRO A 48 -1.89 -16.82 -4.58
N SER A 49 -1.39 -15.91 -5.43
CA SER A 49 -0.82 -16.27 -6.74
C SER A 49 0.42 -17.16 -6.62
N LEU A 50 1.31 -16.88 -5.67
CA LEU A 50 2.48 -17.73 -5.41
C LEU A 50 2.09 -19.11 -4.92
N THR A 51 1.03 -19.22 -4.11
CA THR A 51 0.58 -20.50 -3.55
C THR A 51 0.10 -21.47 -4.65
N CYS A 52 -0.40 -20.93 -5.76
CA CYS A 52 -0.79 -21.70 -6.95
C CYS A 52 0.42 -22.02 -7.89
N GLY A 53 1.64 -21.64 -7.53
CA GLY A 53 2.85 -21.89 -8.32
C GLY A 53 3.07 -20.94 -9.50
N GLN A 54 2.29 -19.86 -9.63
CA GLN A 54 2.43 -18.88 -10.71
C GLN A 54 3.25 -17.67 -10.25
N LEU A 55 4.40 -17.43 -10.92
CA LEU A 55 5.17 -16.21 -10.73
C LEU A 55 4.53 -15.06 -11.51
N ASN A 56 3.90 -14.13 -10.79
CA ASN A 56 3.24 -12.96 -11.38
C ASN A 56 4.15 -11.72 -11.31
N ILE A 57 5.01 -11.55 -12.32
CA ILE A 57 5.91 -10.38 -12.46
C ILE A 57 5.15 -9.11 -12.87
N GLY A 58 3.98 -9.28 -13.50
CA GLY A 58 3.12 -8.17 -13.94
C GLY A 58 2.53 -7.38 -12.76
N HIS A 59 2.32 -8.02 -11.62
CA HIS A 59 1.74 -7.38 -10.43
C HIS A 59 2.52 -6.15 -9.97
N SER A 60 3.85 -6.27 -9.90
CA SER A 60 4.74 -5.15 -9.54
C SER A 60 4.84 -4.11 -10.66
N ALA A 61 4.71 -4.53 -11.93
CA ALA A 61 4.74 -3.63 -13.08
C ALA A 61 3.50 -2.71 -13.12
N PHE A 62 2.29 -3.27 -12.97
CA PHE A 62 1.05 -2.49 -12.91
C PHE A 62 0.99 -1.56 -11.69
N MET A 63 1.46 -2.04 -10.53
CA MET A 63 1.60 -1.20 -9.33
C MET A 63 2.55 -0.01 -9.56
N CYS A 64 3.68 -0.24 -10.24
CA CYS A 64 4.64 0.82 -10.58
C CYS A 64 4.04 1.85 -11.54
N ILE A 65 3.33 1.41 -12.58
CA ILE A 65 2.66 2.30 -13.55
C ILE A 65 1.64 3.21 -12.85
N GLY A 66 0.78 2.64 -12.01
CA GLY A 66 -0.23 3.42 -11.28
C GLY A 66 0.39 4.39 -10.28
N ALA A 67 1.36 3.94 -9.48
CA ALA A 67 2.03 4.77 -8.48
C ALA A 67 2.84 5.92 -9.12
N TYR A 68 3.58 5.64 -10.20
CA TYR A 68 4.35 6.65 -10.91
C TYR A 68 3.43 7.70 -11.56
N THR A 69 2.33 7.26 -12.18
CA THR A 69 1.33 8.16 -12.75
C THR A 69 0.73 9.08 -11.68
N SER A 70 0.25 8.51 -10.56
CA SER A 70 -0.32 9.31 -9.47
C SER A 70 0.70 10.29 -8.87
N ALA A 71 1.96 9.85 -8.68
CA ALA A 71 3.02 10.72 -8.17
C ALA A 71 3.38 11.84 -9.16
N LEU A 72 3.43 11.54 -10.46
CA LEU A 72 3.74 12.51 -11.50
C LEU A 72 2.66 13.58 -11.62
N LEU A 73 1.38 13.17 -11.58
CA LEU A 73 0.24 14.09 -11.60
C LEU A 73 0.20 14.96 -10.34
N ALA A 74 0.34 14.35 -9.17
CA ALA A 74 0.35 15.08 -7.90
C ALA A 74 1.52 16.09 -7.82
N LYS A 75 2.69 15.74 -8.35
CA LYS A 75 3.90 16.59 -8.28
C LYS A 75 3.97 17.68 -9.35
N ASN A 76 3.56 17.39 -10.59
CA ASN A 76 3.76 18.32 -11.72
C ASN A 76 2.51 19.11 -12.10
N LEU A 77 1.31 18.54 -11.93
CA LEU A 77 0.06 19.20 -12.31
C LEU A 77 -0.71 19.77 -11.11
N GLY A 78 -0.28 19.50 -9.87
CA GLY A 78 -0.94 20.00 -8.67
C GLY A 78 -2.40 19.55 -8.54
N VAL A 79 -2.79 18.48 -9.24
CA VAL A 79 -4.15 17.93 -9.21
C VAL A 79 -4.43 17.37 -7.82
N PRO A 80 -5.69 17.41 -7.33
CA PRO A 80 -6.06 16.81 -6.05
C PRO A 80 -5.59 15.36 -5.99
N PHE A 81 -5.22 14.92 -4.80
CA PHE A 81 -4.70 13.57 -4.59
C PHE A 81 -5.68 12.50 -5.10
N GLU A 82 -6.98 12.71 -4.90
CA GLU A 82 -8.05 11.79 -5.30
C GLU A 82 -8.10 11.62 -6.83
N VAL A 83 -7.94 12.71 -7.58
CA VAL A 83 -7.93 12.70 -9.05
C VAL A 83 -6.66 12.03 -9.56
N SER A 84 -5.52 12.36 -8.97
CA SER A 84 -4.23 11.74 -9.31
C SER A 84 -4.24 10.23 -9.05
N LEU A 85 -4.88 9.80 -7.96
CA LEU A 85 -5.06 8.39 -7.60
C LEU A 85 -5.96 7.65 -8.60
N LEU A 86 -7.09 8.24 -8.99
CA LEU A 86 -8.00 7.65 -9.97
C LEU A 86 -7.35 7.51 -11.35
N CYS A 87 -6.64 8.54 -11.81
CA CYS A 87 -5.92 8.47 -13.08
C CYS A 87 -4.83 7.39 -13.06
N GLY A 88 -4.09 7.24 -11.95
CA GLY A 88 -3.12 6.16 -11.78
C GLY A 88 -3.77 4.78 -11.80
N ALA A 89 -4.94 4.62 -11.15
CA ALA A 89 -5.69 3.37 -11.17
C ALA A 89 -6.19 3.00 -12.58
N LEU A 90 -6.70 3.98 -13.35
CA LEU A 90 -7.16 3.76 -14.73
C LEU A 90 -6.01 3.34 -15.66
N LEU A 91 -4.83 3.95 -15.52
CA LEU A 91 -3.66 3.59 -16.31
C LEU A 91 -3.05 2.25 -15.90
N ALA A 92 -3.15 1.87 -14.62
CA ALA A 92 -2.74 0.54 -14.17
C ALA A 92 -3.73 -0.57 -14.59
N ALA A 93 -4.97 -0.23 -14.95
CA ALA A 93 -5.99 -1.19 -15.35
C ALA A 93 -5.92 -1.61 -16.83
N VAL A 94 -5.16 -0.87 -17.65
CA VAL A 94 -4.95 -1.13 -19.09
C VAL A 94 -3.64 -1.87 -19.29
#